data_AF-A0AAP0Q0V6-F1
#
_entry.id   AF-A0AAP0Q0V6-F1
#
_cell.length_a   1.000
_cell.length_b   1.000
_cell.length_c   1.000
_cell.angle_alpha   90.00
_cell.angle_beta   90.00
_cell.angle_gamma   90.00
#
_symmetry.space_group_name_H-M   'P 1'
#
loop_
_entity.id
_entity.type
_entity.pdbx_description
1 polymer ?
#
loop_
_entity_poly.entity_id
_entity_poly.type
_entity_poly.pdbx_seq_one_letter_code
_entity_poly.pdbx_strand_id
1 'polypeptide(L)'
;MIEYIVGALVASLLGFLFFFNLHDRRRRRWDSGEEELGFDQIRDECVKSAANGECGSDKMSAVDVIVVGAGVAGSALAYTLGKIQFDPYMLSGLQSGRRVHVIERDLSEPDRIVGELLQPGGYLKLIELGLEDCVDEIDAQRVVGYALFKDGKSAKLSYPLEKFHSDVSGRSFHNGRFIQRMREKAGSLPNVSLEQGSVTSLLDDNGTIKGVVYKTKTGEELKAYAPLTIVPPEIYDSFVAAPLRDLNDASSLCSYLESFYTLRKPVASTINTLAGALYKVFSASPDLARKEMRQACFDYLSLGGIFSSGPVALLSGLNPRPLSLFCHFFAVAIYGVGRLLLPFPSPKRLWLGARLISAASGIIFPIIKAEGVRQMFFPATVPAIYRAPPLK
;
A
#
# COMPACT_ATOMS: atom_id res chain seq x y z
N MET A 1 9.14 -21.57 29.67
CA MET A 1 9.76 -21.04 28.42
C MET A 1 8.93 -19.90 27.81
N ILE A 2 7.61 -20.06 27.66
CA ILE A 2 6.69 -19.01 27.19
C ILE A 2 6.65 -17.79 28.13
N GLU A 3 6.67 -17.99 29.45
CA GLU A 3 6.69 -16.90 30.44
C GLU A 3 7.93 -16.00 30.35
N TYR A 4 9.10 -16.57 30.04
CA TYR A 4 10.34 -15.81 29.85
C TYR A 4 10.33 -15.00 28.55
N ILE A 5 9.64 -15.49 27.51
CA ILE A 5 9.49 -14.79 26.22
C ILE A 5 8.49 -13.64 26.36
N VAL A 6 7.39 -13.85 27.08
CA VAL A 6 6.42 -12.80 27.41
C VAL A 6 7.08 -11.76 28.32
N GLY A 7 7.85 -12.18 29.33
CA GLY A 7 8.62 -11.29 30.19
C GLY A 7 9.64 -10.44 29.43
N ALA A 8 10.38 -11.04 28.46
CA ALA A 8 11.33 -10.32 27.63
C ALA A 8 10.65 -9.34 26.64
N LEU A 9 9.49 -9.72 26.08
CA LEU A 9 8.69 -8.84 25.23
C LEU A 9 8.13 -7.65 26.02
N VAL A 10 7.57 -7.90 27.21
CA VAL A 10 7.07 -6.84 28.10
C VAL A 10 8.21 -5.93 28.57
N ALA A 11 9.35 -6.49 28.96
CA ALA A 11 10.53 -5.71 29.33
C ALA A 11 11.09 -4.88 28.16
N SER A 12 11.07 -5.42 26.93
CA SER A 12 11.45 -4.67 25.73
C SER A 12 10.44 -3.56 25.39
N LEU A 13 9.14 -3.80 25.62
CA LEU A 13 8.09 -2.80 25.39
C LEU A 13 8.17 -1.67 26.42
N LEU A 14 8.40 -2.02 27.69
CA LEU A 14 8.60 -1.06 28.79
C LEU A 14 9.92 -0.30 28.64
N GLY A 15 10.99 -0.97 28.22
CA GLY A 15 12.27 -0.34 27.89
C GLY A 15 12.15 0.62 26.72
N PHE A 16 11.37 0.26 25.69
CA PHE A 16 11.02 1.14 24.58
C PHE A 16 10.24 2.38 25.05
N LEU A 17 9.20 2.21 25.88
CA LEU A 17 8.43 3.32 26.45
C LEU A 17 9.27 4.22 27.35
N PHE A 18 10.19 3.65 28.14
CA PHE A 18 11.07 4.40 29.02
C PHE A 18 12.12 5.21 28.25
N PHE A 19 12.79 4.60 27.26
CA PHE A 19 13.72 5.31 26.38
C PHE A 19 13.03 6.37 25.53
N PHE A 20 11.82 6.10 25.04
CA PHE A 20 11.01 7.06 24.30
C PHE A 20 10.66 8.28 25.16
N ASN A 21 10.22 8.08 26.41
CA ASN A 21 9.90 9.17 27.33
C ASN A 21 11.14 9.96 27.79
N LEU A 22 12.29 9.31 27.98
CA LEU A 22 13.56 9.99 28.31
C LEU A 22 14.10 10.80 27.13
N HIS A 23 13.99 10.28 25.91
CA HIS A 23 14.40 10.97 24.70
C HIS A 23 13.46 12.13 24.36
N ASP A 24 12.14 11.97 24.54
CA ASP A 24 11.13 13.02 24.37
C ASP A 24 11.33 14.17 25.37
N ARG A 25 11.67 13.88 26.63
CA ARG A 25 12.01 14.90 27.64
C ARG A 25 13.31 15.65 27.33
N ARG A 26 14.30 15.01 26.72
CA ARG A 26 15.53 15.69 26.23
C ARG A 26 15.28 16.51 24.98
N ARG A 27 14.35 16.08 24.11
CA ARG A 27 14.03 16.74 22.83
C ARG A 27 13.09 17.93 22.98
N ARG A 28 12.17 17.94 23.95
CA ARG A 28 11.38 19.16 24.30
C ARG A 28 12.21 20.35 24.77
N ARG A 29 13.47 20.12 25.15
CA ARG A 29 14.43 21.18 25.51
C ARG A 29 15.24 21.69 24.31
N TRP A 30 15.08 21.08 23.13
CA TRP A 30 15.85 21.37 21.92
C TRP A 30 14.97 21.72 20.70
N ASP A 31 13.76 21.15 20.57
CA ASP A 31 12.82 21.40 19.46
C ASP A 31 11.76 22.46 19.81
N SER A 32 12.19 23.66 20.23
CA SER A 32 11.34 24.86 20.20
C SER A 32 11.36 25.56 18.84
N GLY A 33 11.54 24.80 17.75
CA GLY A 33 11.53 25.32 16.40
C GLY A 33 11.83 24.24 15.37
N GLU A 34 10.82 23.46 14.99
CA GLU A 34 10.77 22.74 13.71
C GLU A 34 9.29 22.48 13.39
N GLU A 35 8.77 23.18 12.39
CA GLU A 35 7.39 23.08 11.89
C GLU A 35 7.17 21.71 11.23
N GLU A 36 6.15 20.98 11.70
CA GLU A 36 5.53 19.89 10.95
C GLU A 36 4.93 20.47 9.66
N LEU A 37 5.43 20.04 8.49
CA LEU A 37 4.77 20.27 7.20
C LEU A 37 3.39 19.59 7.24
N GLY A 38 2.39 20.40 7.61
CA GLY A 38 1.08 19.96 8.02
C GLY A 38 0.14 19.74 6.85
N PHE A 39 -0.65 18.67 6.94
CA PHE A 39 -1.81 18.39 6.10
C PHE A 39 -2.83 19.55 6.07
N ASP A 40 -2.78 20.47 7.03
CA ASP A 40 -3.51 21.74 7.04
C ASP A 40 -3.15 22.63 5.82
N GLN A 41 -1.94 22.52 5.29
CA GLN A 41 -1.48 23.28 4.12
C GLN A 41 -2.14 22.77 2.82
N ILE A 42 -2.34 21.45 2.69
CA ILE A 42 -3.07 20.81 1.58
C ILE A 42 -4.56 21.21 1.63
N ARG A 43 -5.15 21.27 2.83
CA ARG A 43 -6.54 21.74 3.01
C ARG A 43 -6.68 23.20 2.60
N ASP A 44 -5.76 24.05 3.01
CA ASP A 44 -5.78 25.48 2.68
C ASP A 44 -5.61 25.74 1.17
N GLU A 45 -4.83 24.93 0.46
CA GLU A 45 -4.74 24.98 -1.01
C GLU A 45 -5.98 24.41 -1.71
N CYS A 46 -6.51 23.24 -1.29
CA CYS A 46 -7.73 22.61 -1.85
C CYS A 46 -8.95 23.54 -1.71
N VAL A 47 -9.08 24.24 -0.57
CA VAL A 47 -10.24 25.08 -0.24
C VAL A 47 -10.15 26.47 -0.89
N LYS A 48 -8.95 27.05 -1.08
CA LYS A 48 -8.79 28.37 -1.72
C LYS A 48 -9.13 28.36 -3.22
N SER A 49 -8.88 27.25 -3.92
CA SER A 49 -9.15 27.12 -5.36
C SER A 49 -10.63 26.85 -5.71
N ALA A 50 -11.42 26.30 -4.79
CA ALA A 50 -12.83 25.93 -5.05
C ALA A 50 -13.81 27.12 -5.02
N ALA A 51 -13.37 28.32 -4.64
CA ALA A 51 -14.25 29.46 -4.39
C ALA A 51 -14.72 30.22 -5.65
N ASN A 52 -14.15 29.97 -6.84
CA ASN A 52 -14.49 30.71 -8.06
C ASN A 52 -14.45 29.81 -9.30
N GLY A 53 -15.60 29.40 -9.84
CA GLY A 53 -15.65 28.80 -11.18
C GLY A 53 -17.02 28.23 -11.56
N GLU A 54 -17.82 29.02 -12.27
CA GLU A 54 -18.98 28.52 -13.03
C GLU A 54 -18.47 27.78 -14.29
N CYS A 55 -19.00 26.57 -14.55
CA CYS A 55 -18.59 25.74 -15.68
C CYS A 55 -19.53 25.96 -16.89
N GLY A 56 -18.96 26.43 -18.01
CA GLY A 56 -19.65 26.60 -19.29
C GLY A 56 -19.92 25.27 -19.98
N SER A 57 -21.13 25.15 -20.53
CA SER A 57 -21.66 23.97 -21.21
C SER A 57 -21.15 23.84 -22.65
N ASP A 58 -20.55 22.70 -23.00
CA ASP A 58 -20.55 22.21 -24.39
C ASP A 58 -20.86 20.72 -24.45
N LYS A 59 -21.85 20.38 -25.27
CA LYS A 59 -22.46 19.04 -25.41
C LYS A 59 -21.55 18.11 -26.23
N MET A 60 -20.56 17.51 -25.60
CA MET A 60 -20.01 16.19 -25.99
C MET A 60 -20.35 15.24 -24.85
N SER A 61 -20.72 13.98 -25.10
CA SER A 61 -21.18 13.02 -24.06
C SER A 61 -20.26 13.02 -22.82
N ALA A 62 -20.65 13.80 -21.79
CA ALA A 62 -19.69 14.30 -20.80
C ALA A 62 -18.97 13.15 -20.08
N VAL A 63 -17.65 13.06 -20.15
CA VAL A 63 -16.92 12.06 -19.37
C VAL A 63 -17.01 12.45 -17.89
N ASP A 64 -17.27 11.50 -16.99
CA ASP A 64 -17.35 11.78 -15.55
C ASP A 64 -15.95 11.71 -14.91
N VAL A 65 -15.10 10.80 -15.38
CA VAL A 65 -13.74 10.57 -14.85
C VAL A 65 -12.75 10.32 -15.98
N ILE A 66 -11.60 11.00 -15.94
CA ILE A 66 -10.43 10.64 -16.75
C ILE A 66 -9.45 9.84 -15.88
N VAL A 67 -8.96 8.71 -16.39
CA VAL A 67 -7.89 7.92 -15.77
C VAL A 67 -6.67 7.93 -16.67
N VAL A 68 -5.55 8.42 -16.17
CA VAL A 68 -4.29 8.49 -16.91
C VAL A 68 -3.47 7.23 -16.65
N GLY A 69 -3.42 6.33 -17.64
CA GLY A 69 -2.72 5.05 -17.56
C GLY A 69 -3.65 3.88 -17.27
N ALA A 70 -3.51 2.80 -18.05
CA ALA A 70 -4.24 1.55 -17.95
C ALA A 70 -3.34 0.41 -17.45
N GLY A 71 -2.55 0.67 -16.40
CA GLY A 71 -1.84 -0.36 -15.65
C GLY A 71 -2.77 -1.15 -14.71
N VAL A 72 -2.22 -1.81 -13.69
CA VAL A 72 -3.00 -2.58 -12.70
C VAL A 72 -4.01 -1.67 -11.98
N ALA A 73 -3.55 -0.55 -11.42
CA ALA A 73 -4.40 0.39 -10.68
C ALA A 73 -5.43 1.08 -11.59
N GLY A 74 -5.00 1.62 -12.72
CA GLY A 74 -5.87 2.33 -13.65
C GLY A 74 -6.97 1.45 -14.24
N SER A 75 -6.64 0.22 -14.66
CA SER A 75 -7.64 -0.72 -15.19
C SER A 75 -8.62 -1.19 -14.12
N ALA A 76 -8.13 -1.54 -12.92
CA ALA A 76 -9.00 -1.92 -11.80
C ALA A 76 -9.96 -0.79 -11.41
N LEU A 77 -9.45 0.43 -11.38
CA LEU A 77 -10.23 1.62 -11.05
C LEU A 77 -11.29 1.91 -12.12
N ALA A 78 -10.90 1.87 -13.40
CA ALA A 78 -11.81 2.10 -14.51
C ALA A 78 -12.96 1.08 -14.51
N TYR A 79 -12.65 -0.21 -14.29
CA TYR A 79 -13.67 -1.24 -14.15
C TYR A 79 -14.60 -0.97 -12.95
N THR A 80 -14.02 -0.67 -11.78
CA THR A 80 -14.80 -0.46 -10.54
C THR A 80 -15.75 0.74 -10.67
N LEU A 81 -15.28 1.83 -11.27
CA LEU A 81 -16.06 3.05 -11.51
C LEU A 81 -17.11 2.87 -12.61
N GLY A 82 -16.76 2.18 -13.69
CA GLY A 82 -17.65 1.97 -14.84
C GLY A 82 -18.75 0.94 -14.60
N LYS A 83 -18.55 0.03 -13.65
CA LYS A 83 -19.48 -1.05 -13.32
C LYS A 83 -20.74 -0.48 -12.68
N ILE A 84 -21.90 -0.90 -13.19
CA ILE A 84 -23.20 -0.65 -12.56
C ILE A 84 -23.28 -1.51 -11.30
N GLN A 85 -23.57 -0.90 -10.16
CA GLN A 85 -23.65 -1.59 -8.88
C GLN A 85 -25.06 -1.58 -8.33
N PHE A 86 -25.43 -2.62 -7.59
CA PHE A 86 -26.69 -2.65 -6.86
C PHE A 86 -26.60 -1.70 -5.67
N ASP A 87 -27.52 -0.75 -5.58
CA ASP A 87 -27.66 0.19 -4.46
C ASP A 87 -29.04 0.00 -3.82
N PRO A 88 -29.12 -0.63 -2.63
CA PRO A 88 -30.39 -0.90 -1.96
C PRO A 88 -31.12 0.37 -1.49
N TYR A 89 -30.47 1.53 -1.51
CA TYR A 89 -31.05 2.81 -1.12
C TYR A 89 -31.54 3.65 -2.31
N MET A 90 -31.33 3.18 -3.55
CA MET A 90 -31.82 3.82 -4.77
C MET A 90 -33.15 3.23 -5.22
N LEU A 91 -34.04 4.08 -5.75
CA LEU A 91 -35.38 3.69 -6.21
C LEU A 91 -35.35 2.61 -7.32
N SER A 92 -34.31 2.62 -8.15
CA SER A 92 -34.04 1.63 -9.21
C SER A 92 -33.34 0.36 -8.71
N GLY A 93 -32.85 0.35 -7.47
CA GLY A 93 -31.94 -0.68 -6.95
C GLY A 93 -30.56 -0.69 -7.62
N LEU A 94 -30.29 0.17 -8.59
CA LEU A 94 -29.07 0.16 -9.41
C LEU A 94 -28.49 1.57 -9.48
N GLN A 95 -27.23 1.70 -9.09
CA GLN A 95 -26.42 2.88 -9.32
C GLN A 95 -25.74 2.76 -10.70
N SER A 96 -26.05 3.68 -11.60
CA SER A 96 -25.38 3.78 -12.90
C SER A 96 -23.87 3.94 -12.73
N GLY A 97 -23.10 3.16 -13.49
CA GLY A 97 -21.64 3.29 -13.53
C GLY A 97 -21.22 4.67 -14.10
N ARG A 98 -20.04 5.13 -13.69
CA ARG A 98 -19.44 6.37 -14.20
C ARG A 98 -18.95 6.20 -15.62
N ARG A 99 -19.06 7.24 -16.43
CA ARG A 99 -18.41 7.31 -17.75
C ARG A 99 -16.94 7.59 -17.54
N VAL A 100 -16.11 6.58 -17.75
CA VAL A 100 -14.66 6.62 -17.53
C VAL A 100 -13.94 6.66 -18.87
N HIS A 101 -13.08 7.64 -19.07
CA HIS A 101 -12.17 7.70 -20.21
C HIS A 101 -10.75 7.40 -19.72
N VAL A 102 -10.16 6.31 -20.19
CA VAL A 102 -8.81 5.86 -19.82
C VAL A 102 -7.86 6.16 -20.97
N ILE A 103 -6.78 6.89 -20.69
CA ILE A 103 -5.75 7.23 -21.69
C ILE A 103 -4.46 6.50 -21.33
N GLU A 104 -4.05 5.54 -22.14
CA GLU A 104 -2.84 4.75 -21.94
C GLU A 104 -1.83 5.00 -23.06
N ARG A 105 -0.56 5.23 -22.68
CA ARG A 105 0.52 5.49 -23.64
C ARG A 105 0.67 4.36 -24.63
N ASP A 106 0.65 3.11 -24.15
CA ASP A 106 0.73 1.93 -24.99
C ASP A 106 -0.21 0.80 -24.53
N LEU A 107 -1.18 0.49 -25.39
CA LEU A 107 -2.14 -0.60 -25.20
C LEU A 107 -1.59 -1.96 -25.65
N SER A 108 -0.38 -2.01 -26.21
CA SER A 108 0.31 -3.28 -26.46
C SER A 108 0.57 -4.03 -25.13
N GLU A 109 0.83 -5.33 -25.23
CA GLU A 109 1.15 -6.15 -24.08
C GLU A 109 2.48 -5.67 -23.47
N PRO A 110 2.50 -5.23 -22.20
CA PRO A 110 3.73 -4.76 -21.60
C PRO A 110 4.76 -5.88 -21.41
N ASP A 111 5.97 -5.69 -21.92
CA ASP A 111 7.10 -6.58 -21.66
C ASP A 111 7.97 -6.02 -20.51
N ARG A 112 7.82 -6.59 -19.32
CA ARG A 112 8.61 -6.23 -18.13
C ARG A 112 8.60 -7.33 -17.08
N ILE A 113 9.64 -7.31 -16.25
CA ILE A 113 9.86 -8.27 -15.14
C ILE A 113 9.23 -7.85 -13.80
N VAL A 114 8.55 -6.69 -13.75
CA VAL A 114 7.98 -6.14 -12.52
C VAL A 114 6.50 -6.50 -12.39
N GLY A 115 6.07 -6.89 -11.19
CA GLY A 115 4.66 -7.15 -10.89
C GLY A 115 4.18 -8.53 -11.30
N GLU A 116 5.05 -9.53 -11.26
CA GLU A 116 4.77 -10.93 -11.65
C GLU A 116 4.35 -11.84 -10.48
N LEU A 117 4.18 -11.27 -9.28
CA LEU A 117 3.67 -11.99 -8.11
C LEU A 117 2.59 -11.16 -7.41
N LEU A 118 1.35 -11.63 -7.47
CA LEU A 118 0.24 -11.13 -6.69
C LEU A 118 0.17 -11.88 -5.35
N GLN A 119 0.27 -11.11 -4.27
CA GLN A 119 0.13 -11.64 -2.90
C GLN A 119 -1.31 -12.12 -2.63
N PRO A 120 -1.52 -13.08 -1.72
CA PRO A 120 -2.86 -13.52 -1.33
C PRO A 120 -3.82 -12.39 -0.95
N GLY A 121 -3.35 -11.38 -0.21
CA GLY A 121 -4.16 -10.21 0.14
C GLY A 121 -4.56 -9.35 -1.07
N GLY A 122 -3.69 -9.27 -2.09
CA GLY A 122 -4.02 -8.63 -3.36
C GLY A 122 -5.02 -9.45 -4.18
N TYR A 123 -4.91 -10.78 -4.18
CA TYR A 123 -5.86 -11.67 -4.83
C TYR A 123 -7.26 -11.58 -4.20
N LEU A 124 -7.36 -11.50 -2.86
CA LEU A 124 -8.62 -11.23 -2.17
C LEU A 124 -9.26 -9.90 -2.63
N LYS A 125 -8.44 -8.88 -2.91
CA LYS A 125 -8.94 -7.62 -3.45
C LYS A 125 -9.42 -7.71 -4.89
N LEU A 126 -8.83 -8.58 -5.72
CA LEU A 126 -9.40 -8.86 -7.05
C LEU A 126 -10.78 -9.53 -6.93
N ILE A 127 -10.94 -10.50 -6.02
CA ILE A 127 -12.24 -11.14 -5.76
C ILE A 127 -13.27 -10.11 -5.29
N GLU A 128 -12.92 -9.24 -4.35
CA GLU A 128 -13.80 -8.18 -3.84
C GLU A 128 -14.28 -7.23 -4.95
N LEU A 129 -13.41 -6.95 -5.94
CA LEU A 129 -13.73 -6.10 -7.07
C LEU A 129 -14.46 -6.84 -8.21
N GLY A 130 -14.48 -8.17 -8.21
CA GLY A 130 -14.99 -8.98 -9.33
C GLY A 130 -14.05 -8.96 -10.54
N LEU A 131 -12.74 -9.06 -10.27
CA LEU A 131 -11.61 -9.04 -11.20
C LEU A 131 -10.72 -10.29 -11.07
N GLU A 132 -11.14 -11.27 -10.29
CA GLU A 132 -10.40 -12.51 -10.04
C GLU A 132 -10.19 -13.34 -11.31
N ASP A 133 -11.10 -13.27 -12.28
CA ASP A 133 -10.99 -13.95 -13.57
C ASP A 133 -9.90 -13.37 -14.49
N CYS A 134 -9.32 -12.22 -14.11
CA CYS A 134 -8.19 -11.64 -14.83
C CYS A 134 -6.88 -12.42 -14.64
N VAL A 135 -6.80 -13.34 -13.66
CA VAL A 135 -5.65 -14.26 -13.53
C VAL A 135 -5.89 -15.62 -14.19
N ASP A 136 -7.07 -15.82 -14.78
CA ASP A 136 -7.39 -17.05 -15.50
C ASP A 136 -6.93 -16.96 -16.95
N GLU A 137 -6.64 -18.12 -17.55
CA GLU A 137 -6.25 -18.26 -18.96
C GLU A 137 -4.95 -17.51 -19.36
N ILE A 138 -4.13 -17.10 -18.38
CA ILE A 138 -2.82 -16.44 -18.60
C ILE A 138 -1.62 -17.26 -18.15
N ASP A 139 -1.82 -18.57 -17.89
CA ASP A 139 -0.82 -19.49 -17.32
C ASP A 139 -0.33 -19.05 -15.92
N ALA A 140 -1.25 -18.47 -15.13
CA ALA A 140 -0.93 -18.06 -13.78
C ALA A 140 -0.68 -19.28 -12.87
N GLN A 141 0.45 -19.26 -12.18
CA GLN A 141 0.85 -20.29 -11.24
C GLN A 141 0.37 -19.96 -9.83
N ARG A 142 -0.24 -20.94 -9.18
CA ARG A 142 -0.66 -20.82 -7.78
C ARG A 142 0.56 -20.80 -6.86
N VAL A 143 0.63 -19.80 -5.97
CA VAL A 143 1.72 -19.63 -5.00
C VAL A 143 1.19 -19.80 -3.57
N VAL A 144 1.68 -20.82 -2.86
CA VAL A 144 1.23 -21.17 -1.50
C VAL A 144 2.21 -20.75 -0.40
N GLY A 145 3.31 -20.11 -0.77
CA GLY A 145 4.34 -19.65 0.16
C GLY A 145 5.69 -19.46 -0.51
N TYR A 146 6.75 -19.47 0.29
CA TYR A 146 8.13 -19.28 -0.15
C TYR A 146 9.04 -20.41 0.33
N ALA A 147 10.13 -20.61 -0.39
CA ALA A 147 11.28 -21.37 0.08
C ALA A 147 12.44 -20.40 0.31
N LEU A 148 13.01 -20.43 1.52
CA LEU A 148 14.24 -19.72 1.85
C LEU A 148 15.42 -20.67 1.74
N PHE A 149 16.50 -20.22 1.11
CA PHE A 149 17.76 -20.97 1.02
C PHE A 149 18.90 -20.11 1.57
N LYS A 150 19.69 -20.67 2.48
CA LYS A 150 20.85 -20.01 3.05
C LYS A 150 21.89 -21.01 3.53
N ASP A 151 23.13 -20.87 3.07
CA ASP A 151 24.28 -21.68 3.50
C ASP A 151 24.00 -23.19 3.49
N GLY A 152 23.39 -23.68 2.40
CA GLY A 152 23.02 -25.10 2.23
C GLY A 152 21.80 -25.56 3.03
N LYS A 153 21.19 -24.70 3.86
CA LYS A 153 19.93 -24.96 4.56
C LYS A 153 18.74 -24.41 3.77
N SER A 154 17.58 -25.02 3.99
CA SER A 154 16.31 -24.51 3.47
C SER A 154 15.23 -24.44 4.53
N ALA A 155 14.27 -23.54 4.34
CA ALA A 155 13.08 -23.41 5.17
C ALA A 155 11.86 -23.12 4.29
N LYS A 156 10.72 -23.76 4.61
CA LYS A 156 9.44 -23.52 3.95
C LYS A 156 8.62 -22.52 4.74
N LEU A 157 8.20 -21.44 4.09
CA LEU A 157 7.33 -20.42 4.64
C LEU A 157 5.97 -20.50 3.98
N SER A 158 5.00 -21.16 4.61
CA SER A 158 3.66 -21.31 4.04
C SER A 158 2.80 -20.08 4.34
N TYR A 159 1.99 -19.65 3.37
CA TYR A 159 0.96 -18.65 3.64
C TYR A 159 -0.08 -19.20 4.64
N PRO A 160 -0.56 -18.38 5.59
CA PRO A 160 -1.59 -18.78 6.57
C PRO A 160 -2.98 -18.72 5.92
N LEU A 161 -3.32 -19.75 5.14
CA LEU A 161 -4.51 -19.79 4.29
C LEU A 161 -5.69 -20.58 4.89
N GLU A 162 -5.53 -21.15 6.08
CA GLU A 162 -6.47 -22.14 6.65
C GLU A 162 -7.89 -21.60 6.87
N LYS A 163 -8.03 -20.28 6.98
CA LYS A 163 -9.31 -19.60 7.23
C LYS A 163 -9.99 -19.06 5.97
N PHE A 164 -9.36 -19.24 4.81
CA PHE A 164 -9.83 -18.70 3.54
C PHE A 164 -10.38 -19.81 2.64
N HIS A 165 -11.16 -19.40 1.63
CA HIS A 165 -11.61 -20.33 0.60
C HIS A 165 -10.42 -21.04 -0.07
N SER A 166 -10.59 -22.30 -0.49
CA SER A 166 -9.50 -23.14 -1.00
C SER A 166 -8.79 -22.59 -2.23
N ASP A 167 -9.41 -21.65 -2.93
CA ASP A 167 -8.85 -20.97 -4.09
C ASP A 167 -7.89 -19.80 -3.71
N VAL A 168 -8.07 -19.21 -2.53
CA VAL A 168 -7.26 -18.08 -2.05
C VAL A 168 -5.81 -18.50 -1.89
N SER A 169 -4.93 -17.82 -2.61
CA SER A 169 -3.46 -18.00 -2.57
C SER A 169 -2.80 -16.91 -3.40
N GLY A 170 -1.47 -16.85 -3.40
CA GLY A 170 -0.76 -15.99 -4.33
C GLY A 170 -0.92 -16.48 -5.77
N ARG A 171 -0.66 -15.59 -6.72
CA ARG A 171 -0.63 -15.90 -8.16
C ARG A 171 0.63 -15.32 -8.75
N SER A 172 1.40 -16.13 -9.46
CA SER A 172 2.52 -15.65 -10.27
C SER A 172 2.19 -15.80 -11.74
N PHE A 173 2.53 -14.81 -12.56
CA PHE A 173 2.12 -14.75 -13.96
C PHE A 173 3.03 -13.79 -14.73
N HIS A 174 3.01 -13.88 -16.05
CA HIS A 174 3.57 -12.83 -16.90
C HIS A 174 2.76 -11.54 -16.72
N ASN A 175 3.43 -10.45 -16.32
CA ASN A 175 2.75 -9.20 -15.98
C ASN A 175 1.96 -8.61 -17.17
N GLY A 176 2.50 -8.73 -18.38
CA GLY A 176 1.87 -8.25 -19.61
C GLY A 176 0.48 -8.85 -19.83
N ARG A 177 0.40 -10.18 -19.82
CA ARG A 177 -0.86 -10.94 -19.95
C ARG A 177 -1.91 -10.55 -18.90
N PHE A 178 -1.50 -10.43 -17.64
CA PHE A 178 -2.40 -10.01 -16.56
C PHE A 178 -2.98 -8.61 -16.83
N ILE A 179 -2.15 -7.68 -17.31
CA ILE A 179 -2.62 -6.32 -17.63
C ILE A 179 -3.55 -6.31 -18.83
N GLN A 180 -3.30 -7.13 -19.85
CA GLN A 180 -4.23 -7.24 -20.97
C GLN A 180 -5.59 -7.78 -20.52
N ARG A 181 -5.65 -8.81 -19.66
CA ARG A 181 -6.91 -9.29 -19.07
C ARG A 181 -7.63 -8.19 -18.28
N MET A 182 -6.90 -7.40 -17.49
CA MET A 182 -7.46 -6.28 -16.72
C MET A 182 -8.02 -5.18 -17.64
N ARG A 183 -7.31 -4.85 -18.73
CA ARG A 183 -7.75 -3.86 -19.74
C ARG A 183 -8.97 -4.35 -20.51
N GLU A 184 -8.97 -5.60 -20.95
CA GLU A 184 -10.11 -6.25 -21.61
C GLU A 184 -11.35 -6.25 -20.71
N LYS A 185 -11.19 -6.61 -19.44
CA LYS A 185 -12.28 -6.63 -18.47
C LYS A 185 -12.84 -5.23 -18.24
N ALA A 186 -11.99 -4.22 -18.07
CA ALA A 186 -12.43 -2.83 -17.95
C ALA A 186 -13.15 -2.34 -19.22
N GLY A 187 -12.57 -2.58 -20.40
CA GLY A 187 -13.11 -2.17 -21.70
C GLY A 187 -14.36 -2.92 -22.14
N SER A 188 -14.69 -4.05 -21.50
CA SER A 188 -15.96 -4.75 -21.74
C SER A 188 -17.18 -3.98 -21.24
N LEU A 189 -16.99 -2.98 -20.37
CA LEU A 189 -18.07 -2.17 -19.83
C LEU A 189 -18.45 -1.04 -20.80
N PRO A 190 -19.74 -0.81 -21.09
CA PRO A 190 -20.18 0.22 -22.04
C PRO A 190 -19.88 1.65 -21.57
N ASN A 191 -19.62 1.85 -20.28
CA ASN A 191 -19.29 3.15 -19.70
C ASN A 191 -17.77 3.43 -19.66
N VAL A 192 -16.92 2.52 -20.14
CA VAL A 192 -15.47 2.67 -20.09
C VAL A 192 -14.93 2.76 -21.53
N SER A 193 -14.24 3.85 -21.83
CA SER A 193 -13.51 4.04 -23.09
C SER A 193 -12.01 3.93 -22.83
N LEU A 194 -11.32 3.00 -23.48
CA LEU A 194 -9.86 2.92 -23.46
C LEU A 194 -9.30 3.51 -24.76
N GLU A 195 -8.43 4.50 -24.63
CA GLU A 195 -7.78 5.18 -25.76
C GLU A 195 -6.25 5.08 -25.63
N GLN A 196 -5.59 4.82 -26.76
CA GLN A 196 -4.13 4.88 -26.82
C GLN A 196 -3.67 6.32 -27.08
N GLY A 197 -3.06 6.93 -26.07
CA GLY A 197 -2.56 8.30 -26.12
C GLY A 197 -1.57 8.60 -25.00
N SER A 198 -0.70 9.58 -25.22
CA SER A 198 0.27 10.06 -24.22
C SER A 198 -0.22 11.36 -23.62
N VAL A 199 -0.64 11.35 -22.36
CA VAL A 199 -0.95 12.59 -21.62
C VAL A 199 0.31 13.43 -21.47
N THR A 200 0.24 14.70 -21.88
CA THR A 200 1.38 15.64 -21.90
C THR A 200 1.28 16.69 -20.81
N SER A 201 0.07 17.11 -20.44
CA SER A 201 -0.16 18.06 -19.34
C SER A 201 -1.56 17.95 -18.75
N LEU A 202 -1.71 18.48 -17.54
CA LEU A 202 -3.02 18.68 -16.91
C LEU A 202 -3.58 20.05 -17.32
N LEU A 203 -4.88 20.09 -17.57
CA LEU A 203 -5.60 21.35 -17.78
C LEU A 203 -5.95 21.94 -16.42
N ASP A 204 -5.19 22.93 -15.98
CA ASP A 204 -5.39 23.66 -14.73
C ASP A 204 -6.13 24.98 -14.99
N ASP A 205 -7.19 25.22 -14.24
CA ASP A 205 -7.87 26.50 -14.15
C ASP A 205 -7.95 26.93 -12.69
N ASN A 206 -7.14 27.93 -12.32
CA ASN A 206 -7.05 28.50 -10.97
C ASN A 206 -6.83 27.45 -9.85
N GLY A 207 -5.94 26.48 -10.08
CA GLY A 207 -5.63 25.40 -9.14
C GLY A 207 -6.64 24.25 -9.16
N THR A 208 -7.63 24.29 -10.05
CA THR A 208 -8.58 23.20 -10.27
C THR A 208 -8.29 22.49 -11.57
N ILE A 209 -8.02 21.18 -11.51
CA ILE A 209 -7.82 20.37 -12.71
C ILE A 209 -9.16 20.13 -13.41
N LYS A 210 -9.26 20.54 -14.67
CA LYS A 210 -10.45 20.39 -15.52
C LYS A 210 -10.34 19.25 -16.54
N GLY A 211 -9.17 18.63 -16.66
CA GLY A 211 -8.92 17.56 -17.62
C GLY A 211 -7.45 17.43 -17.99
N VAL A 212 -7.19 16.94 -19.20
CA VAL A 212 -5.84 16.66 -19.71
C VAL A 212 -5.66 17.07 -21.17
N VAL A 213 -4.43 17.42 -21.52
CA VAL A 213 -3.94 17.45 -22.90
C VAL A 213 -3.21 16.15 -23.16
N TYR A 214 -3.45 15.53 -24.31
CA TYR A 214 -2.78 14.29 -24.69
C TYR A 214 -2.53 14.22 -26.19
N LYS A 215 -1.54 13.43 -26.57
CA LYS A 215 -1.23 13.13 -27.97
C LYS A 215 -1.74 11.75 -28.33
N THR A 216 -2.56 11.65 -29.36
CA THR A 216 -3.02 10.37 -29.90
C THR A 216 -1.86 9.58 -30.51
N LYS A 217 -2.11 8.32 -30.88
CA LYS A 217 -1.14 7.49 -31.60
C LYS A 217 -0.67 8.11 -32.93
N THR A 218 -1.49 8.95 -33.57
CA THR A 218 -1.13 9.65 -34.83
C THR A 218 -0.34 10.93 -34.59
N GLY A 219 -0.13 11.32 -33.34
CA GLY A 219 0.59 12.54 -32.95
C GLY A 219 -0.31 13.79 -32.87
N GLU A 220 -1.61 13.66 -33.12
CA GLU A 220 -2.57 14.75 -32.96
C GLU A 220 -2.74 15.09 -31.47
N GLU A 221 -2.72 16.38 -31.15
CA GLU A 221 -2.91 16.86 -29.78
C GLU A 221 -4.38 17.18 -29.52
N LEU A 222 -4.97 16.48 -28.56
CA LEU A 222 -6.37 16.59 -28.17
C LEU A 222 -6.50 17.00 -26.70
N LYS A 223 -7.69 17.47 -26.34
CA LYS A 223 -8.07 17.80 -24.96
C LYS A 223 -9.24 16.94 -24.53
N ALA A 224 -9.16 16.37 -23.33
CA ALA A 224 -10.27 15.70 -22.69
C ALA A 224 -10.60 16.43 -21.38
N TYR A 225 -11.89 16.56 -21.08
CA TYR A 225 -12.39 17.27 -19.90
C TYR A 225 -13.20 16.32 -19.04
N ALA A 226 -13.03 16.40 -17.72
CA ALA A 226 -13.84 15.69 -16.75
C ALA A 226 -13.80 16.40 -15.39
N PRO A 227 -14.86 16.30 -14.57
CA PRO A 227 -14.87 16.79 -13.19
C PRO A 227 -13.76 16.20 -12.31
N LEU A 228 -13.34 14.96 -12.59
CA LEU A 228 -12.28 14.27 -11.86
C LEU A 228 -11.26 13.67 -12.83
N THR A 229 -9.99 14.02 -12.63
CA THR A 229 -8.86 13.39 -13.32
C THR A 229 -8.03 12.62 -12.30
N ILE A 230 -7.82 11.33 -12.55
CA ILE A 230 -7.06 10.44 -11.69
C ILE A 230 -5.77 10.07 -12.42
N VAL A 231 -4.64 10.36 -11.78
CA VAL A 231 -3.31 9.96 -12.25
C VAL A 231 -2.79 8.93 -11.25
N PRO A 232 -3.02 7.62 -11.49
CA PRO A 232 -2.45 6.58 -10.65
C PRO A 232 -0.92 6.66 -10.73
N PRO A 233 -0.20 6.61 -9.60
CA PRO A 233 1.25 6.46 -9.65
C PRO A 233 1.59 5.15 -10.38
N GLU A 234 2.69 5.14 -11.13
CA GLU A 234 3.19 3.95 -11.82
C GLU A 234 3.54 2.78 -10.86
N ILE A 235 3.51 3.03 -9.54
CA ILE A 235 3.84 2.08 -8.48
C ILE A 235 2.76 2.15 -7.39
N TYR A 236 1.90 1.14 -7.36
CA TYR A 236 0.90 0.76 -6.34
C TYR A 236 0.17 1.89 -5.62
N ASP A 237 -1.00 2.29 -6.14
CA ASP A 237 -2.09 2.79 -5.30
C ASP A 237 -3.42 2.31 -5.87
N SER A 238 -4.16 1.53 -5.07
CA SER A 238 -5.54 1.14 -5.40
C SER A 238 -6.47 2.22 -4.83
N PHE A 239 -7.03 3.05 -5.70
CA PHE A 239 -8.15 3.92 -5.34
C PHE A 239 -9.44 3.10 -5.44
N VAL A 240 -10.25 3.12 -4.38
CA VAL A 240 -11.64 2.68 -4.45
C VAL A 240 -12.45 3.93 -4.20
N ALA A 241 -13.13 4.45 -5.22
CA ALA A 241 -14.06 5.54 -5.02
C ALA A 241 -15.30 4.99 -4.30
N ALA A 242 -15.60 5.49 -3.10
CA ALA A 242 -16.94 5.37 -2.54
C ALA A 242 -17.95 6.09 -3.46
N PRO A 243 -19.25 5.83 -3.33
CA PRO A 243 -20.28 6.44 -4.17
C PRO A 243 -20.44 7.94 -3.82
N LEU A 244 -19.46 8.76 -4.18
CA LEU A 244 -19.63 10.20 -4.27
C LEU A 244 -20.62 10.46 -5.40
N ARG A 245 -21.74 11.13 -5.09
CA ARG A 245 -22.82 11.41 -6.06
C ARG A 245 -22.41 12.52 -7.03
N ASP A 246 -21.78 13.57 -6.52
CA ASP A 246 -21.27 14.69 -7.30
C ASP A 246 -19.74 14.74 -7.25
N LEU A 247 -19.11 14.71 -8.43
CA LEU A 247 -17.66 14.81 -8.59
C LEU A 247 -17.21 16.26 -8.84
N ASN A 248 -18.15 17.21 -8.89
CA ASN A 248 -17.84 18.65 -8.97
C ASN A 248 -17.68 19.29 -7.58
N ASP A 249 -18.12 18.61 -6.51
CA ASP A 249 -17.96 19.09 -5.15
C ASP A 249 -16.54 18.77 -4.64
N ALA A 250 -15.64 19.74 -4.88
CA ALA A 250 -14.26 19.67 -4.42
C ALA A 250 -14.15 19.46 -2.90
N SER A 251 -15.03 20.07 -2.09
CA SER A 251 -14.96 19.95 -0.63
C SER A 251 -15.27 18.54 -0.15
N SER A 252 -16.32 17.93 -0.72
CA SER A 252 -16.67 16.54 -0.46
C SER A 252 -15.59 15.58 -0.96
N LEU A 253 -14.99 15.85 -2.12
CA LEU A 253 -13.85 15.08 -2.65
C LEU A 253 -12.61 15.17 -1.74
N CYS A 254 -12.18 16.37 -1.33
CA CYS A 254 -11.00 16.53 -0.45
C CYS A 254 -11.27 15.82 0.90
N SER A 255 -12.49 15.92 1.44
CA SER A 255 -12.89 15.23 2.68
C SER A 255 -12.85 13.70 2.54
N TYR A 256 -13.34 13.18 1.41
CA TYR A 256 -13.29 11.76 1.12
C TYR A 256 -11.86 11.24 0.96
N LEU A 257 -11.03 11.98 0.22
CA LEU A 257 -9.61 11.66 0.05
C LEU A 257 -8.89 11.60 1.39
N GLU A 258 -9.16 12.53 2.30
CA GLU A 258 -8.58 12.54 3.64
C GLU A 258 -8.94 11.26 4.44
N SER A 259 -10.21 10.85 4.40
CA SER A 259 -10.65 9.60 5.01
C SER A 259 -9.99 8.37 4.34
N PHE A 260 -9.90 8.35 3.02
CA PHE A 260 -9.21 7.28 2.27
C PHE A 260 -7.74 7.17 2.66
N TYR A 261 -6.99 8.27 2.66
CA TYR A 261 -5.59 8.30 3.07
C TYR A 261 -5.41 7.82 4.50
N THR A 262 -6.33 8.15 5.39
CA THR A 262 -6.25 7.74 6.78
C THR A 262 -6.53 6.25 6.98
N LEU A 263 -7.55 5.71 6.29
CA LEU A 263 -7.89 4.30 6.36
C LEU A 263 -6.84 3.39 5.70
N ARG A 264 -6.20 3.84 4.61
CA ARG A 264 -5.17 3.06 3.92
C ARG A 264 -3.85 3.02 4.68
N LYS A 265 -3.56 4.05 5.50
CA LYS A 265 -2.23 4.29 6.06
C LYS A 265 -1.69 3.12 6.89
N PRO A 266 -2.45 2.43 7.76
CA PRO A 266 -1.94 1.28 8.51
C PRO A 266 -1.48 0.12 7.62
N VAL A 267 -2.25 -0.18 6.55
CA VAL A 267 -1.91 -1.25 5.61
C VAL A 267 -0.68 -0.88 4.79
N ALA A 268 -0.70 0.30 4.16
CA ALA A 268 0.40 0.79 3.33
C ALA A 268 1.71 0.92 4.13
N SER A 269 1.65 1.53 5.31
CA SER A 269 2.82 1.66 6.18
C SER A 269 3.37 0.32 6.62
N THR A 270 2.53 -0.69 6.89
CA THR A 270 3.01 -2.04 7.24
C THR A 270 3.76 -2.67 6.09
N ILE A 271 3.21 -2.62 4.86
CA ILE A 271 3.84 -3.21 3.67
C ILE A 271 5.15 -2.48 3.34
N ASN A 272 5.13 -1.15 3.30
CA ASN A 272 6.31 -0.32 3.03
C ASN A 272 7.39 -0.53 4.09
N THR A 273 7.00 -0.55 5.37
CA THR A 273 7.94 -0.78 6.48
C THR A 273 8.55 -2.16 6.39
N LEU A 274 7.75 -3.19 6.12
CA LEU A 274 8.23 -4.57 5.98
C LEU A 274 9.21 -4.69 4.81
N ALA A 275 8.86 -4.15 3.64
CA ALA A 275 9.70 -4.20 2.45
C ALA A 275 11.05 -3.50 2.69
N GLY A 276 11.03 -2.26 3.20
CA GLY A 276 12.24 -1.49 3.49
C GLY A 276 13.11 -2.13 4.58
N ALA A 277 12.48 -2.70 5.63
CA ALA A 277 13.19 -3.37 6.70
C ALA A 277 13.82 -4.69 6.24
N LEU A 278 13.06 -5.58 5.59
CA LEU A 278 13.56 -6.85 5.09
C LEU A 278 14.65 -6.66 4.04
N TYR A 279 14.53 -5.67 3.16
CA TYR A 279 15.60 -5.31 2.23
C TYR A 279 16.89 -4.99 3.00
N LYS A 280 16.84 -4.08 3.97
CA LYS A 280 18.01 -3.75 4.81
C LYS A 280 18.52 -4.94 5.62
N VAL A 281 17.68 -5.88 6.05
CA VAL A 281 18.15 -7.09 6.75
C VAL A 281 18.89 -8.04 5.79
N PHE A 282 18.35 -8.25 4.59
CA PHE A 282 18.87 -9.27 3.67
C PHE A 282 20.00 -8.77 2.76
N SER A 283 20.05 -7.48 2.43
CA SER A 283 21.13 -6.90 1.62
C SER A 283 22.50 -7.20 2.21
N ALA A 284 23.45 -7.52 1.33
CA ALA A 284 24.83 -7.77 1.73
C ALA A 284 25.40 -6.56 2.50
N SER A 285 26.09 -6.84 3.59
CA SER A 285 26.75 -5.82 4.40
C SER A 285 28.07 -6.37 4.95
N PRO A 286 29.14 -5.55 5.02
CA PRO A 286 30.36 -5.94 5.71
C PRO A 286 30.16 -5.96 7.24
N ASP A 287 29.15 -5.25 7.76
CA ASP A 287 28.89 -5.16 9.19
C ASP A 287 28.47 -6.50 9.80
N LEU A 288 29.22 -6.93 10.81
CA LEU A 288 28.99 -8.20 11.50
C LEU A 288 27.62 -8.26 12.17
N ALA A 289 27.12 -7.14 12.71
CA ALA A 289 25.81 -7.10 13.36
C ALA A 289 24.67 -7.36 12.35
N ARG A 290 24.77 -6.80 11.13
CA ARG A 290 23.81 -7.07 10.04
C ARG A 290 23.91 -8.48 9.51
N LYS A 291 25.12 -9.07 9.43
CA LYS A 291 25.30 -10.49 9.09
C LYS A 291 24.60 -11.41 10.09
N GLU A 292 24.76 -11.14 11.39
CA GLU A 292 24.09 -11.89 12.45
C GLU A 292 22.57 -11.68 12.43
N MET A 293 22.09 -10.46 12.18
CA MET A 293 20.66 -10.18 12.04
C MET A 293 20.04 -10.97 10.89
N ARG A 294 20.72 -11.04 9.74
CA ARG A 294 20.30 -11.84 8.60
C ARG A 294 20.23 -13.32 8.92
N GLN A 295 21.24 -13.86 9.61
CA GLN A 295 21.23 -15.25 10.03
C GLN A 295 20.12 -15.52 11.05
N ALA A 296 19.95 -14.64 12.04
CA ALA A 296 18.90 -14.73 13.03
C ALA A 296 17.51 -14.70 12.39
N CYS A 297 17.31 -13.88 11.35
CA CYS A 297 16.06 -13.85 10.59
C CYS A 297 15.78 -15.19 9.90
N PHE A 298 16.77 -15.78 9.21
CA PHE A 298 16.62 -17.10 8.61
C PHE A 298 16.29 -18.17 9.66
N ASP A 299 17.06 -18.25 10.74
CA ASP A 299 16.88 -19.26 11.79
C ASP A 299 15.53 -19.07 12.52
N TYR A 300 15.12 -17.82 12.79
CA TYR A 300 13.83 -17.50 13.41
C TYR A 300 12.65 -17.93 12.55
N LEU A 301 12.67 -17.60 11.25
CA LEU A 301 11.64 -18.01 10.31
C LEU A 301 11.61 -19.54 10.12
N SER A 302 12.76 -20.20 10.26
CA SER A 302 12.89 -21.66 10.18
C SER A 302 12.25 -22.39 11.37
N LEU A 303 11.95 -21.72 12.48
CA LEU A 303 11.28 -22.34 13.64
C LEU A 303 9.83 -22.75 13.36
N GLY A 304 9.21 -22.23 12.29
CA GLY A 304 7.81 -22.54 11.97
C GLY A 304 6.82 -21.91 12.97
N GLY A 305 5.56 -22.34 12.89
CA GLY A 305 4.49 -21.83 13.76
C GLY A 305 4.39 -20.29 13.70
N ILE A 306 4.13 -19.65 14.85
CA ILE A 306 3.98 -18.19 14.96
C ILE A 306 5.21 -17.40 14.49
N PHE A 307 6.40 -17.99 14.58
CA PHE A 307 7.66 -17.35 14.15
C PHE A 307 7.73 -17.21 12.62
N SER A 308 6.98 -18.04 11.88
CA SER A 308 6.89 -17.99 10.42
C SER A 308 5.54 -17.43 9.94
N SER A 309 4.42 -17.89 10.49
CA SER A 309 3.08 -17.53 10.02
C SER A 309 2.74 -16.08 10.28
N GLY A 310 3.21 -15.49 11.39
CA GLY A 310 3.04 -14.06 11.69
C GLY A 310 3.72 -13.16 10.64
N PRO A 311 5.04 -13.27 10.43
CA PRO A 311 5.75 -12.53 9.39
C PRO A 311 5.20 -12.77 7.98
N VAL A 312 4.84 -14.01 7.66
CA VAL A 312 4.28 -14.34 6.34
C VAL A 312 2.86 -13.79 6.16
N ALA A 313 2.06 -13.66 7.21
CA ALA A 313 0.75 -12.98 7.17
C ALA A 313 0.89 -11.48 6.87
N LEU A 314 1.96 -10.84 7.37
CA LEU A 314 2.30 -9.46 7.06
C LEU A 314 2.74 -9.33 5.58
N LEU A 315 3.65 -10.21 5.14
CA LEU A 315 4.18 -10.21 3.77
C LEU A 315 3.10 -10.46 2.71
N SER A 316 2.18 -11.37 3.00
CA SER A 316 1.06 -11.72 2.12
C SER A 316 -0.06 -10.68 2.08
N GLY A 317 0.00 -9.64 2.91
CA GLY A 317 -1.07 -8.64 3.04
C GLY A 317 -2.37 -9.20 3.65
N LEU A 318 -2.36 -10.40 4.22
CA LEU A 318 -3.53 -11.03 4.84
C LEU A 318 -3.82 -10.48 6.24
N ASN A 319 -2.78 -10.02 6.95
CA ASN A 319 -2.94 -9.43 8.29
C ASN A 319 -1.90 -8.31 8.53
N PRO A 320 -1.98 -7.19 7.80
CA PRO A 320 -1.01 -6.09 7.85
C PRO A 320 -1.18 -5.26 9.14
N ARG A 321 -0.79 -5.82 10.30
CA ARG A 321 -0.87 -5.16 11.61
C ARG A 321 0.49 -4.54 12.00
N PRO A 322 0.59 -3.21 12.13
CA PRO A 322 1.82 -2.51 12.51
C PRO A 322 2.48 -3.02 13.79
N LEU A 323 1.68 -3.30 14.82
CA LEU A 323 2.19 -3.81 16.10
C LEU A 323 2.80 -5.22 15.94
N SER A 324 2.18 -6.07 15.13
CA SER A 324 2.71 -7.41 14.85
C SER A 324 4.05 -7.32 14.10
N LEU A 325 4.17 -6.41 13.12
CA LEU A 325 5.43 -6.12 12.44
C LEU A 325 6.51 -5.71 13.43
N PHE A 326 6.23 -4.72 14.28
CA PHE A 326 7.18 -4.23 15.27
C PHE A 326 7.63 -5.34 16.23
N CYS A 327 6.69 -6.12 16.76
CA CYS A 327 6.97 -7.23 17.67
C CYS A 327 7.82 -8.31 17.00
N HIS A 328 7.48 -8.77 15.79
CA HIS A 328 8.29 -9.78 15.09
C HIS A 328 9.68 -9.26 14.73
N PHE A 329 9.80 -8.00 14.31
CA PHE A 329 11.09 -7.41 13.97
C PHE A 329 12.06 -7.41 15.17
N PHE A 330 11.59 -6.99 16.35
CA PHE A 330 12.41 -7.04 17.57
C PHE A 330 12.55 -8.46 18.14
N ALA A 331 11.57 -9.35 17.94
CA ALA A 331 11.71 -10.75 18.32
C ALA A 331 12.86 -11.44 17.56
N VAL A 332 13.02 -11.16 16.26
CA VAL A 332 14.18 -11.62 15.48
C VAL A 332 15.48 -11.05 16.06
N ALA A 333 15.50 -9.78 16.44
CA ALA A 333 16.69 -9.14 17.00
C ALA A 333 17.09 -9.78 18.35
N ILE A 334 16.13 -9.97 19.26
CA ILE A 334 16.32 -10.64 20.56
C ILE A 334 16.75 -12.09 20.36
N TYR A 335 16.14 -12.81 19.41
CA TYR A 335 16.53 -14.16 19.05
C TYR A 335 17.99 -14.22 18.56
N GLY A 336 18.41 -13.24 17.76
CA GLY A 336 19.81 -13.07 17.34
C GLY A 336 20.77 -12.85 18.51
N VAL A 337 20.38 -12.03 19.50
CA VAL A 337 21.17 -11.87 20.75
C VAL A 337 21.25 -13.21 21.50
N GLY A 338 20.13 -13.93 21.65
CA GLY A 338 20.11 -15.25 22.27
C GLY A 338 21.08 -16.25 21.60
N ARG A 339 21.09 -16.29 20.26
CA ARG A 339 22.03 -17.10 19.47
C ARG A 339 23.49 -16.76 19.75
N LEU A 340 23.80 -15.48 19.99
CA LEU A 340 25.15 -15.04 20.29
C LEU A 340 25.59 -15.36 21.73
N LEU A 341 24.67 -15.31 22.69
CA LEU A 341 24.99 -15.46 24.12
C LEU A 341 24.96 -16.91 24.60
N LEU A 342 24.33 -17.82 23.87
CA LEU A 342 24.27 -19.24 24.23
C LEU A 342 25.42 -20.05 23.59
N PRO A 343 25.92 -21.11 24.27
CA PRO A 343 25.63 -21.49 25.66
C PRO A 343 26.32 -20.59 26.70
N PHE A 344 27.40 -19.89 26.32
CA PHE A 344 28.15 -19.01 27.23
C PHE A 344 28.33 -17.60 26.67
N PRO A 345 28.00 -16.56 27.45
CA PRO A 345 28.22 -15.18 27.06
C PRO A 345 29.72 -14.83 27.16
N SER A 346 30.17 -13.91 26.31
CA SER A 346 31.50 -13.29 26.41
C SER A 346 31.40 -11.78 26.15
N PRO A 347 32.35 -10.95 26.62
CA PRO A 347 32.30 -9.50 26.38
C PRO A 347 32.18 -9.14 24.90
N LYS A 348 32.89 -9.86 24.01
CA LYS A 348 32.79 -9.67 22.55
C LYS A 348 31.39 -10.00 22.02
N ARG A 349 30.78 -11.09 22.50
CA ARG A 349 29.43 -11.52 22.10
C ARG A 349 28.34 -10.60 22.64
N LEU A 350 28.48 -10.12 23.88
CA LEU A 350 27.60 -9.11 24.48
C LEU A 350 27.65 -7.81 23.70
N TRP A 351 28.86 -7.35 23.34
CA TRP A 351 29.04 -6.16 22.50
C TRP A 351 28.38 -6.32 21.13
N LEU A 352 28.59 -7.48 20.47
CA LEU A 352 27.96 -7.76 19.19
C LEU A 352 26.43 -7.83 19.30
N GLY A 353 25.89 -8.41 20.38
CA GLY A 353 24.46 -8.41 20.67
C GLY A 353 23.89 -7.00 20.85
N ALA A 354 24.58 -6.13 21.59
CA ALA A 354 24.18 -4.72 21.73
C ALA A 354 24.21 -4.00 20.36
N ARG A 355 25.24 -4.24 19.54
CA ARG A 355 25.32 -3.71 18.17
C ARG A 355 24.20 -4.23 17.28
N LEU A 356 23.75 -5.47 17.45
CA LEU A 356 22.63 -6.06 16.71
C LEU A 356 21.32 -5.32 17.04
N ILE A 357 21.01 -5.09 18.31
CA ILE A 357 19.83 -4.31 18.72
C ILE A 357 19.90 -2.87 18.20
N SER A 358 21.08 -2.24 18.29
CA SER A 358 21.32 -0.89 17.76
C SER A 358 21.10 -0.83 16.24
N ALA A 359 21.63 -1.80 15.49
CA ALA A 359 21.43 -1.91 14.05
C ALA A 359 19.95 -2.14 13.70
N ALA A 360 19.24 -2.99 14.45
CA ALA A 360 17.81 -3.24 14.25
C ALA A 360 17.01 -1.94 14.43
N SER A 361 17.30 -1.21 15.50
CA SER A 361 16.70 0.08 15.81
C SER A 361 16.98 1.12 14.72
N GLY A 362 18.23 1.19 14.23
CA GLY A 362 18.63 2.07 13.13
C GLY A 362 18.01 1.72 11.77
N ILE A 363 17.47 0.51 11.62
CA ILE A 363 16.68 0.11 10.44
C ILE A 363 15.22 0.54 10.60
N ILE A 364 14.59 0.15 11.70
CA ILE A 364 13.12 0.21 11.83
C ILE A 364 12.62 1.61 12.18
N PHE A 365 13.28 2.33 13.09
CA PHE A 365 12.78 3.63 13.55
C PHE A 365 12.77 4.70 12.46
N PRO A 366 13.79 4.84 11.60
CA PRO A 366 13.73 5.80 10.50
C PRO A 366 12.58 5.50 9.53
N ILE A 367 12.30 4.22 9.27
CA ILE A 367 11.22 3.82 8.36
C ILE A 367 9.85 4.10 9.00
N ILE A 368 9.65 3.73 10.26
CA ILE A 368 8.42 4.05 11.01
C ILE A 368 8.21 5.57 11.09
N LYS A 369 9.28 6.35 11.30
CA LYS A 369 9.19 7.82 11.34
C LYS A 369 8.74 8.36 9.97
N ALA A 370 9.31 7.86 8.87
CA ALA A 370 8.93 8.26 7.52
C ALA A 370 7.48 7.88 7.19
N GLU A 371 6.99 6.76 7.73
CA GLU A 371 5.61 6.33 7.57
C GLU A 371 4.61 7.07 8.49
N GLY A 372 5.07 7.77 9.52
CA GLY A 372 4.21 8.49 10.48
C GLY A 372 3.75 7.60 11.63
N VAL A 373 4.34 7.80 12.81
CA VAL A 373 4.12 6.98 14.02
C VAL A 373 2.65 6.95 14.44
N ARG A 374 1.99 8.12 14.48
CA ARG A 374 0.60 8.23 14.94
C ARG A 374 -0.35 7.54 13.98
N GLN A 375 -0.16 7.75 12.68
CA GLN A 375 -1.00 7.18 11.64
C GLN A 375 -0.83 5.66 11.55
N MET A 376 0.38 5.16 11.80
CA MET A 376 0.69 3.74 11.79
C MET A 376 0.13 3.02 13.03
N PHE A 377 0.37 3.49 14.25
CA PHE A 377 0.00 2.76 15.47
C PHE A 377 -1.32 3.19 16.11
N PHE A 378 -1.75 4.43 15.86
CA PHE A 378 -2.94 5.02 16.48
C PHE A 378 -3.86 5.66 15.42
N PRO A 379 -4.26 4.92 14.38
CA PRO A 379 -5.09 5.48 13.30
C PRO A 379 -6.37 6.11 13.85
N ALA A 380 -7.00 5.50 14.88
CA ALA A 380 -8.21 6.01 15.53
C ALA A 380 -8.06 7.38 16.21
N THR A 381 -6.84 7.92 16.34
CA THR A 381 -6.59 9.27 16.85
C THR A 381 -6.49 10.32 15.74
N VAL A 382 -6.57 9.90 14.47
CA VAL A 382 -6.55 10.80 13.31
C VAL A 382 -7.98 11.30 13.08
N PRO A 383 -8.23 12.63 13.15
CA PRO A 383 -9.58 13.21 13.09
C PRO A 383 -10.40 12.80 11.85
N ALA A 384 -9.74 12.47 10.75
CA ALA A 384 -10.32 12.06 9.49
C ALA A 384 -11.04 10.70 9.49
N ILE A 385 -10.76 9.81 10.46
CA ILE A 385 -11.39 8.47 10.53
C ILE A 385 -12.89 8.55 10.79
N TYR A 386 -13.35 9.57 11.53
CA TYR A 386 -14.74 9.67 11.98
C TYR A 386 -15.62 10.56 11.10
N ARG A 387 -15.09 11.09 9.99
CA ARG A 387 -15.90 11.86 9.06
C ARG A 387 -16.72 10.91 8.20
N ALA A 388 -17.94 10.61 8.66
CA ALA A 388 -18.95 10.01 7.80
C ALA A 388 -19.17 10.93 6.59
N PRO A 389 -19.47 10.38 5.39
CA PRO A 389 -19.89 11.21 4.27
C PRO A 389 -21.07 12.08 4.71
N PRO A 390 -21.13 13.37 4.31
CA PRO A 390 -22.21 14.24 4.72
C PRO A 390 -23.55 13.62 4.33
N LEU A 391 -24.39 13.34 5.34
CA LEU A 391 -25.78 12.99 5.13
C LEU A 391 -26.51 14.26 4.68
N LYS A 392 -26.78 14.36 3.38
CA LYS A 392 -27.79 15.26 2.83
C LYS A 392 -28.59 14.55 1.74
#